data_AF-Q9N484-F1
#
_entry.id   AF-Q9N484-F1
#
_cell.length_a   1.000
_cell.length_b   1.000
_cell.length_c   1.000
_cell.angle_alpha   90.00
_cell.angle_beta   90.00
_cell.angle_gamma   90.00
#
_symmetry.space_group_name_H-M   'P 1'
#
loop_
_entity.id
_entity.type
_entity.pdbx_description
1 polymer ?
#
loop_
_entity_poly.entity_id
_entity_poly.type
_entity_poly.pdbx_seq_one_letter_code
_entity_poly.pdbx_strand_id
1 'polypeptide(L)'
;MSQNRRTTDCENSPKQCLLLILISLFLCGLIAFGLTYFIQKWIETENVETSGIPLKMDYIWPQNVKKIVDYVIENDMHVTNDDRAVLIKTELMRFNTSDVFYIMVYDNKGETESNSFYGNAEQYITSYNPGKSNIVIYRSHYWRSTTENAKDNIENEVKIICAEGLNKQPDYNDVPVKLSENLENSRFVGLMGKDLDVSIRSANSFGRVWGPGWWDSIDEVYPDSKKQTGKQFILISGFK
;
A
#
# COMPACT_ATOMS: atom_id res chain seq x y z
N MET A 1 -14.24 0.44 67.31
CA MET A 1 -13.86 -0.62 66.36
C MET A 1 -14.24 -0.17 64.96
N SER A 2 -13.24 0.16 64.14
CA SER A 2 -13.41 0.44 62.71
C SER A 2 -13.73 -0.87 62.00
N GLN A 3 -14.94 -1.01 61.47
CA GLN A 3 -15.24 -2.05 60.48
C GLN A 3 -15.17 -1.41 59.10
N ASN A 4 -14.07 -1.68 58.41
CA ASN A 4 -13.91 -1.50 56.98
C ASN A 4 -15.09 -2.16 56.26
N ARG A 5 -16.00 -1.36 55.71
CA ARG A 5 -17.06 -1.84 54.82
C ARG A 5 -16.40 -2.35 53.54
N ARG A 6 -16.49 -3.66 53.37
CA ARG A 6 -16.18 -4.38 52.14
C ARG A 6 -16.95 -3.76 50.97
N THR A 7 -16.24 -3.71 49.86
CA THR A 7 -16.70 -3.44 48.50
C THR A 7 -18.07 -4.06 48.24
N THR A 8 -18.97 -3.19 47.78
CA THR A 8 -20.35 -3.45 47.37
C THR A 8 -20.56 -4.80 46.69
N ASP A 9 -21.35 -5.63 47.37
CA ASP A 9 -21.87 -6.90 46.89
C ASP A 9 -22.67 -6.69 45.59
N CYS A 10 -22.38 -7.52 44.59
CA CYS A 10 -23.22 -7.69 43.41
C CYS A 10 -24.51 -8.42 43.82
N GLU A 11 -25.44 -7.69 44.41
CA GLU A 11 -26.71 -8.25 44.94
C GLU A 11 -27.79 -8.44 43.87
N ASN A 12 -27.50 -8.13 42.60
CA ASN A 12 -28.45 -8.36 41.51
C ASN A 12 -27.95 -9.44 40.55
N SER A 13 -28.63 -10.60 40.58
CA SER A 13 -28.68 -11.70 39.59
C SER A 13 -27.41 -11.97 38.74
N PRO A 14 -26.86 -13.20 38.73
CA PRO A 14 -25.64 -13.54 37.97
C PRO A 14 -25.67 -13.13 36.48
N LYS A 15 -26.86 -13.10 35.87
CA LYS A 15 -27.06 -12.65 34.48
C LYS A 15 -26.78 -11.16 34.28
N GLN A 16 -27.13 -10.30 35.24
CA GLN A 16 -26.89 -8.86 35.17
C GLN A 16 -25.40 -8.55 35.35
N CYS A 17 -24.71 -9.27 36.23
CA CYS A 17 -23.27 -9.14 36.41
C CYS A 17 -22.50 -9.52 35.13
N LEU A 18 -22.89 -10.64 34.48
CA LEU A 18 -22.30 -11.05 33.20
C LEU A 18 -22.54 -10.02 32.09
N LEU A 19 -23.76 -9.46 32.01
CA LEU A 19 -24.11 -8.44 31.02
C LEU A 19 -23.27 -7.16 31.20
N LEU A 20 -23.07 -6.71 32.44
CA LEU A 20 -22.24 -5.54 32.75
C LEU A 20 -20.76 -5.75 32.36
N ILE A 21 -20.22 -6.94 32.61
CA ILE A 21 -18.86 -7.31 32.18
C ILE A 21 -18.75 -7.28 30.65
N LEU A 22 -19.74 -7.84 29.94
CA LEU A 22 -19.75 -7.83 28.47
C LEU A 22 -19.86 -6.41 27.90
N ILE A 23 -20.71 -5.55 28.46
CA ILE A 23 -20.83 -4.13 28.06
C ILE A 23 -19.51 -3.39 28.33
N SER A 24 -18.89 -3.63 29.49
CA SER A 24 -17.59 -3.03 29.83
C SER A 24 -16.50 -3.46 28.86
N LEU A 25 -16.40 -4.75 28.51
CA LEU A 25 -15.44 -5.24 27.53
C LEU A 25 -15.70 -4.67 26.14
N PHE A 26 -16.97 -4.55 25.73
CA PHE A 26 -17.34 -3.96 24.45
C PHE A 26 -16.99 -2.46 24.38
N LEU A 27 -17.25 -1.70 25.45
CA LEU A 27 -16.86 -0.29 25.57
C LEU A 27 -15.34 -0.13 25.58
N CYS A 28 -14.61 -0.97 26.32
CA CYS A 28 -13.15 -0.98 26.30
C CYS A 28 -12.60 -1.30 24.90
N GLY A 29 -13.21 -2.25 24.19
CA GLY A 29 -12.86 -2.54 22.79
C GLY A 29 -13.07 -1.34 21.89
N LEU A 30 -14.25 -0.71 21.92
CA LEU A 30 -14.55 0.48 21.12
C LEU A 30 -13.63 1.67 21.42
N ILE A 31 -13.30 1.88 22.70
CA ILE A 31 -12.37 2.93 23.12
C ILE A 31 -10.95 2.60 22.65
N ALA A 32 -10.49 1.35 22.77
CA ALA A 32 -9.16 0.95 22.32
C ALA A 32 -9.00 1.09 20.80
N PHE A 33 -9.97 0.61 20.01
CA PHE A 33 -9.96 0.75 18.55
C PHE A 33 -10.16 2.20 18.10
N GLY A 34 -11.00 2.96 18.80
CA GLY A 34 -11.20 4.37 18.52
C GLY A 34 -9.92 5.17 18.80
N LEU A 35 -9.32 5.01 19.98
CA LEU A 35 -8.09 5.71 20.38
C LEU A 35 -6.92 5.36 19.47
N THR A 36 -6.71 4.10 19.09
CA THR A 36 -5.62 3.76 18.17
C THR A 36 -5.81 4.40 16.80
N TYR A 37 -7.05 4.41 16.28
CA TYR A 37 -7.37 5.13 15.04
C TYR A 37 -7.15 6.64 15.17
N PHE A 38 -7.58 7.25 16.28
CA PHE A 38 -7.39 8.69 16.52
C PHE A 38 -5.93 9.05 16.71
N ILE A 39 -5.16 8.28 17.48
CA ILE A 39 -3.72 8.48 17.69
C ILE A 39 -2.99 8.36 16.36
N GLN A 40 -3.31 7.35 15.55
CA GLN A 40 -2.70 7.20 14.22
C GLN A 40 -3.01 8.40 13.32
N LYS A 41 -4.27 8.85 13.26
CA LYS A 41 -4.65 10.04 12.50
C LYS A 41 -3.98 11.32 13.03
N TRP A 42 -3.79 11.42 14.35
CA TRP A 42 -3.17 12.59 14.98
C TRP A 42 -1.66 12.65 14.71
N ILE A 43 -0.95 11.52 14.85
CA ILE A 43 0.46 11.38 14.43
C ILE A 43 0.62 11.67 12.93
N GLU A 44 -0.33 11.26 12.10
CA GLU A 44 -0.36 11.60 10.66
C GLU A 44 -0.61 13.11 10.41
N THR A 45 -1.20 13.85 11.35
CA THR A 45 -1.52 15.28 11.17
C THR A 45 -0.38 16.19 11.65
N GLU A 46 0.24 15.92 12.81
CA GLU A 46 1.34 16.73 13.35
C GLU A 46 2.60 16.66 12.48
N ASN A 47 2.89 15.52 11.85
CA ASN A 47 4.04 15.38 10.95
C ASN A 47 3.90 16.19 9.64
N VAL A 48 2.74 16.83 9.39
CA VAL A 48 2.44 17.48 8.10
C VAL A 48 2.41 19.00 8.18
N GLU A 49 2.43 19.62 9.37
CA GLU A 49 2.30 21.08 9.51
C GLU A 49 3.48 21.88 8.92
N THR A 50 4.54 21.20 8.47
CA THR A 50 5.68 21.81 7.77
C THR A 50 5.67 21.63 6.26
N SER A 51 4.67 20.95 5.66
CA SER A 51 4.67 20.72 4.22
C SER A 51 4.13 21.93 3.46
N GLY A 52 4.95 22.61 2.66
CA GLY A 52 4.58 23.76 1.81
C GLY A 52 3.63 23.45 0.64
N ILE A 53 2.94 22.30 0.67
CA ILE A 53 1.87 21.97 -0.28
C ILE A 53 0.64 22.82 0.09
N PRO A 54 -0.04 23.49 -0.87
CA PRO A 54 -1.26 24.22 -0.58
C PRO A 54 -2.31 23.28 0.06
N LEU A 55 -2.86 23.72 1.19
CA LEU A 55 -3.64 22.95 2.19
C LEU A 55 -4.74 22.01 1.65
N LYS A 56 -5.21 22.19 0.41
CA LYS A 56 -6.14 21.27 -0.27
C LYS A 56 -6.11 21.51 -1.78
N MET A 57 -5.52 20.58 -2.54
CA MET A 57 -5.63 20.58 -4.01
C MET A 57 -6.87 19.82 -4.46
N ASP A 58 -7.50 20.28 -5.54
CA ASP A 58 -8.54 19.49 -6.22
C ASP A 58 -7.94 18.23 -6.85
N TYR A 59 -8.74 17.16 -6.94
CA TYR A 59 -8.29 15.96 -7.61
C TYR A 59 -8.29 16.16 -9.13
N ILE A 60 -7.11 16.44 -9.69
CA ILE A 60 -6.89 16.57 -11.14
C ILE A 60 -5.73 15.66 -11.53
N TRP A 61 -6.04 14.62 -12.28
CA TRP A 61 -5.06 13.64 -12.73
C TRP A 61 -4.52 13.93 -14.13
N PRO A 62 -3.20 13.82 -14.37
CA PRO A 62 -2.14 13.53 -13.39
C PRO A 62 -1.57 14.79 -12.69
N GLN A 63 -2.07 15.98 -13.01
CA GLN A 63 -1.40 17.26 -12.76
C GLN A 63 -1.13 17.52 -11.27
N ASN A 64 -2.16 17.41 -10.41
CA ASN A 64 -1.97 17.71 -8.99
C ASN A 64 -1.31 16.54 -8.23
N VAL A 65 -1.40 15.32 -8.75
CA VAL A 65 -0.61 14.18 -8.24
C VAL A 65 0.88 14.38 -8.53
N LYS A 66 1.24 14.84 -9.73
CA LYS A 66 2.63 15.17 -10.07
C LYS A 66 3.21 16.24 -9.15
N LYS A 67 2.45 17.29 -8.83
CA LYS A 67 2.90 18.32 -7.86
C LYS A 67 3.24 17.74 -6.48
N ILE A 68 2.48 16.75 -6.00
CA ILE A 68 2.79 16.06 -4.74
C ILE A 68 4.11 15.29 -4.87
N VAL A 69 4.28 14.55 -5.97
CA VAL A 69 5.50 13.78 -6.24
C VAL A 69 6.71 14.69 -6.32
N ASP A 70 6.64 15.76 -7.12
CA ASP A 70 7.72 16.74 -7.29
C ASP A 70 8.09 17.37 -5.95
N TYR A 71 7.09 17.78 -5.15
CA TYR A 71 7.32 18.28 -3.80
C TYR A 71 8.07 17.29 -2.92
N VAL A 72 7.66 16.01 -2.87
CA VAL A 72 8.31 14.99 -2.02
C VAL A 72 9.74 14.69 -2.48
N ILE A 73 10.02 14.79 -3.77
CA ILE A 73 11.38 14.58 -4.32
C ILE A 73 12.28 15.79 -4.06
N GLU A 74 11.74 17.01 -4.20
CA GLU A 74 12.51 18.26 -4.08
C GLU A 74 12.86 18.59 -2.64
N ASN A 75 11.97 18.29 -1.70
CA ASN A 75 12.28 18.41 -0.28
C ASN A 75 13.21 17.26 0.12
N ASP A 76 14.52 17.53 0.11
CA ASP A 76 15.58 16.62 0.55
C ASP A 76 15.57 16.44 2.07
N MET A 77 14.44 15.95 2.58
CA MET A 77 14.39 15.41 3.92
C MET A 77 15.23 14.14 3.86
N HIS A 78 16.21 13.97 4.74
CA HIS A 78 16.99 12.74 4.89
C HIS A 78 16.08 11.60 5.38
N VAL A 79 15.14 11.18 4.53
CA VAL A 79 14.05 10.25 4.82
C VAL A 79 14.18 9.00 3.96
N THR A 80 13.60 7.91 4.45
CA THR A 80 13.61 6.61 3.76
C THR A 80 12.61 6.59 2.60
N ASN A 81 12.68 5.57 1.74
CA ASN A 81 11.67 5.35 0.70
C ASN A 81 10.28 5.12 1.32
N ASP A 82 10.21 4.49 2.50
CA ASP A 82 8.96 4.29 3.21
C ASP A 82 8.34 5.60 3.70
N ASP A 83 9.13 6.50 4.28
CA ASP A 83 8.67 7.83 4.70
C ASP A 83 8.12 8.62 3.52
N ARG A 84 8.81 8.61 2.37
CA ARG A 84 8.31 9.24 1.13
C ARG A 84 6.98 8.65 0.70
N ALA A 85 6.84 7.33 0.73
CA ALA A 85 5.60 6.65 0.37
C ALA A 85 4.45 7.03 1.32
N VAL A 86 4.73 7.19 2.62
CA VAL A 86 3.76 7.65 3.63
C VAL A 86 3.32 9.10 3.37
N LEU A 87 4.25 10.01 3.07
CA LEU A 87 3.91 11.41 2.77
C LEU A 87 3.02 11.51 1.53
N ILE A 88 3.38 10.81 0.45
CA ILE A 88 2.55 10.77 -0.77
C ILE A 88 1.19 10.18 -0.45
N LYS A 89 1.12 9.09 0.33
CA LYS A 89 -0.13 8.47 0.74
C LYS A 89 -1.04 9.46 1.46
N THR A 90 -0.50 10.19 2.44
CA THR A 90 -1.24 11.20 3.20
C THR A 90 -1.83 12.25 2.29
N GLU A 91 -1.06 12.78 1.33
CA GLU A 91 -1.54 13.79 0.39
C GLU A 91 -2.56 13.24 -0.62
N LEU A 92 -2.37 12.01 -1.12
CA LEU A 92 -3.35 11.36 -1.99
C LEU A 92 -4.69 11.08 -1.28
N MET A 93 -4.66 10.81 0.02
CA MET A 93 -5.85 10.60 0.83
C MET A 93 -6.65 11.89 1.10
N ARG A 94 -6.07 13.08 0.87
CA ARG A 94 -6.77 14.37 0.98
C ARG A 94 -7.66 14.66 -0.24
N PHE A 95 -7.42 14.00 -1.36
CA PHE A 95 -8.24 14.18 -2.56
C PHE A 95 -9.66 13.64 -2.37
N ASN A 96 -10.65 14.42 -2.80
CA ASN A 96 -12.03 13.96 -2.90
C ASN A 96 -12.23 13.10 -4.15
N THR A 97 -11.88 11.81 -4.07
CA THR A 97 -11.94 10.88 -5.20
C THR A 97 -12.36 9.47 -4.79
N SER A 98 -13.02 8.78 -5.73
CA SER A 98 -13.31 7.35 -5.60
C SER A 98 -12.11 6.46 -5.92
N ASP A 99 -11.03 7.05 -6.43
CA ASP A 99 -9.84 6.32 -6.87
C ASP A 99 -9.03 5.80 -5.68
N VAL A 100 -8.45 4.63 -5.90
CA VAL A 100 -7.56 3.95 -4.96
C VAL A 100 -6.19 3.86 -5.62
N PHE A 101 -5.12 4.06 -4.86
CA PHE A 101 -3.79 4.23 -5.42
C PHE A 101 -2.80 3.21 -4.89
N TYR A 102 -1.93 2.72 -5.77
CA TYR A 102 -0.63 2.19 -5.40
C TYR A 102 0.41 3.30 -5.49
N ILE A 103 1.32 3.33 -4.52
CA ILE A 103 2.45 4.22 -4.43
C ILE A 103 3.68 3.33 -4.28
N MET A 104 4.57 3.37 -5.25
CA MET A 104 5.81 2.61 -5.28
C MET A 104 6.96 3.59 -5.23
N VAL A 105 7.81 3.49 -4.21
CA VAL A 105 9.01 4.32 -4.05
C VAL A 105 10.20 3.39 -3.92
N TYR A 106 11.24 3.62 -4.72
CA TYR A 106 12.42 2.75 -4.74
C TYR A 106 13.65 3.52 -5.19
N ASP A 107 14.83 3.01 -4.87
CA ASP A 107 16.10 3.63 -5.19
C ASP A 107 16.37 3.67 -6.70
N ASN A 108 16.93 4.77 -7.18
CA ASN A 108 17.54 4.82 -8.50
C ASN A 108 19.01 4.39 -8.42
N LYS A 109 19.29 3.12 -8.72
CA LYS A 109 20.66 2.59 -8.84
C LYS A 109 21.22 2.67 -10.28
N GLY A 110 20.76 3.64 -11.08
CA GLY A 110 21.08 3.78 -12.50
C GLY A 110 20.22 2.90 -13.40
N GLU A 111 20.58 2.80 -14.68
CA GLU A 111 19.86 2.02 -15.72
C GLU A 111 19.93 0.49 -15.53
N THR A 112 20.26 0.01 -14.32
CA THR A 112 20.39 -1.42 -14.04
C THR A 112 19.02 -2.10 -14.04
N GLU A 113 18.58 -2.53 -15.23
CA GLU A 113 17.70 -3.65 -15.68
C GLU A 113 16.69 -4.33 -14.72
N SER A 114 16.40 -3.78 -13.56
CA SER A 114 15.71 -4.47 -12.48
C SER A 114 14.32 -3.92 -12.24
N ASN A 115 13.85 -2.94 -13.02
CA ASN A 115 12.46 -2.53 -12.99
C ASN A 115 11.85 -2.38 -14.38
N SER A 116 10.60 -2.82 -14.54
CA SER A 116 9.80 -2.61 -15.74
C SER A 116 8.33 -2.46 -15.36
N PHE A 117 7.60 -1.65 -16.11
CA PHE A 117 6.17 -1.41 -15.89
C PHE A 117 5.42 -1.47 -17.22
N TYR A 118 4.25 -2.08 -17.20
CA TYR A 118 3.32 -2.13 -18.32
C TYR A 118 1.91 -1.82 -17.81
N GLY A 119 1.16 -1.01 -18.55
CA GLY A 119 -0.22 -0.72 -18.18
C GLY A 119 -0.82 0.41 -19.00
N ASN A 120 -2.03 0.81 -18.63
CA ASN A 120 -2.67 1.97 -19.24
C ASN A 120 -1.93 3.26 -18.81
N ALA A 121 -1.31 3.96 -19.77
CA ALA A 121 -0.60 5.21 -19.54
C ALA A 121 -1.48 6.34 -18.92
N GLU A 122 -2.81 6.22 -18.98
CA GLU A 122 -3.74 7.14 -18.32
C GLU A 122 -3.97 6.82 -16.83
N GLN A 123 -3.50 5.67 -16.35
CA GLN A 123 -3.74 5.18 -14.99
C GLN A 123 -2.48 5.12 -14.14
N TYR A 124 -1.30 5.36 -14.68
CA TYR A 124 -0.09 5.52 -13.86
C TYR A 124 0.77 6.67 -14.31
N ILE A 125 1.54 7.18 -13.36
CA ILE A 125 2.63 8.12 -13.61
C ILE A 125 3.93 7.55 -13.07
N THR A 126 5.02 7.95 -13.70
CA THR A 126 6.39 7.62 -13.29
C THR A 126 7.18 8.91 -13.12
N SER A 127 8.00 8.97 -12.08
CA SER A 127 9.01 9.99 -11.87
C SER A 127 10.35 9.28 -11.62
N TYR A 128 11.27 9.41 -12.57
CA TYR A 128 12.59 8.81 -12.50
C TYR A 128 13.61 9.87 -12.13
N ASN A 129 14.25 9.72 -10.97
CA ASN A 129 15.09 10.77 -10.40
C ASN A 129 16.49 10.23 -10.11
N PRO A 130 17.45 10.42 -11.04
CA PRO A 130 18.84 10.00 -10.84
C PRO A 130 19.43 10.58 -9.55
N GLY A 131 20.04 9.73 -8.72
CA GLY A 131 20.59 10.12 -7.42
C GLY A 131 19.55 10.33 -6.31
N LYS A 132 18.26 10.11 -6.59
CA LYS A 132 17.16 10.13 -5.61
C LYS A 132 16.30 8.86 -5.75
N SER A 133 15.10 8.87 -5.18
CA SER A 133 14.12 7.79 -5.34
C SER A 133 13.31 7.95 -6.62
N ASN A 134 13.08 6.84 -7.31
CA ASN A 134 12.05 6.71 -8.32
C ASN A 134 10.69 6.54 -7.67
N ILE A 135 9.65 7.11 -8.28
CA ILE A 135 8.27 7.04 -7.80
C ILE A 135 7.37 6.61 -8.94
N VAL A 136 6.55 5.59 -8.69
CA VAL A 136 5.47 5.19 -9.57
C VAL A 136 4.17 5.24 -8.78
N ILE A 137 3.15 5.88 -9.35
CA ILE A 137 1.82 5.93 -8.76
C ILE A 137 0.85 5.38 -9.78
N TYR A 138 0.13 4.32 -9.39
CA TYR A 138 -0.96 3.75 -10.16
C TYR A 138 -2.30 4.08 -9.49
N ARG A 139 -3.34 4.34 -10.29
CA ARG A 139 -4.71 4.51 -9.81
C ARG A 139 -5.66 3.48 -10.42
N SER A 140 -6.50 2.91 -9.57
CA SER A 140 -7.66 2.12 -9.97
C SER A 140 -8.92 2.94 -9.78
N HIS A 141 -9.75 2.97 -10.82
CA HIS A 141 -11.08 3.59 -10.77
C HIS A 141 -12.13 2.64 -10.16
N TYR A 142 -11.90 1.33 -10.21
CA TYR A 142 -12.93 0.34 -9.90
C TYR A 142 -12.67 -0.49 -8.64
N TRP A 143 -11.46 -0.44 -8.05
CA TRP A 143 -11.11 -1.28 -6.89
C TRP A 143 -12.10 -1.16 -5.73
N ARG A 144 -12.58 0.06 -5.45
CA ARG A 144 -13.52 0.30 -4.35
C ARG A 144 -14.89 -0.33 -4.58
N SER A 145 -15.38 -0.31 -5.82
CA SER A 145 -16.71 -0.80 -6.19
C SER A 145 -16.71 -2.26 -6.68
N THR A 146 -15.54 -2.87 -6.86
CA THR A 146 -15.44 -4.24 -7.34
C THR A 146 -15.84 -5.26 -6.27
N THR A 147 -16.30 -6.42 -6.73
CA THR A 147 -16.75 -7.53 -5.87
C THR A 147 -15.58 -8.18 -5.13
N GLU A 148 -15.84 -8.80 -3.97
CA GLU A 148 -14.81 -9.53 -3.24
C GLU A 148 -14.20 -10.66 -4.08
N ASN A 149 -15.01 -11.38 -4.87
CA ASN A 149 -14.50 -12.40 -5.79
C ASN A 149 -13.45 -11.85 -6.77
N ALA A 150 -13.68 -10.65 -7.33
CA ALA A 150 -12.71 -10.03 -8.23
C ALA A 150 -11.42 -9.61 -7.51
N LYS A 151 -11.51 -9.20 -6.23
CA LYS A 151 -10.34 -8.89 -5.39
C LYS A 151 -9.55 -10.16 -5.06
N ASP A 152 -10.24 -11.23 -4.71
CA ASP A 152 -9.62 -12.52 -4.38
C ASP A 152 -8.99 -13.16 -5.63
N ASN A 153 -9.61 -13.00 -6.81
CA ASN A 153 -9.07 -13.52 -8.07
C ASN A 153 -7.71 -12.91 -8.40
N ILE A 154 -7.57 -11.58 -8.41
CA ILE A 154 -6.29 -10.92 -8.73
C ILE A 154 -5.20 -11.27 -7.69
N GLU A 155 -5.57 -11.41 -6.41
CA GLU A 155 -4.66 -11.89 -5.36
C GLU A 155 -4.17 -13.31 -5.65
N ASN A 156 -5.08 -14.21 -6.01
CA ASN A 156 -4.73 -15.60 -6.33
C ASN A 156 -3.88 -15.71 -7.59
N GLU A 157 -4.18 -14.97 -8.64
CA GLU A 157 -3.40 -14.98 -9.89
C GLU A 157 -1.96 -14.51 -9.66
N VAL A 158 -1.78 -13.40 -8.92
CA VAL A 158 -0.43 -12.92 -8.55
C VAL A 158 0.30 -13.97 -7.72
N LYS A 159 -0.35 -14.59 -6.73
CA LYS A 159 0.26 -15.64 -5.91
C LYS A 159 0.67 -16.87 -6.71
N ILE A 160 -0.14 -17.29 -7.69
CA ILE A 160 0.19 -18.41 -8.59
C ILE A 160 1.45 -18.09 -9.39
N ILE A 161 1.50 -16.91 -10.03
CA ILE A 161 2.67 -16.46 -10.80
C ILE A 161 3.92 -16.41 -9.90
N CYS A 162 3.79 -15.85 -8.69
CA CYS A 162 4.92 -15.78 -7.75
C CYS A 162 5.41 -17.15 -7.30
N ALA A 163 4.52 -18.13 -7.14
CA ALA A 163 4.87 -19.51 -6.79
C ALA A 163 5.60 -20.25 -7.92
N GLU A 164 5.32 -19.93 -9.18
CA GLU A 164 6.03 -20.51 -10.35
C GLU A 164 7.46 -19.98 -10.52
N GLY A 165 7.70 -18.77 -10.01
CA GLY A 165 8.99 -18.08 -10.11
C GLY A 165 9.22 -17.42 -11.47
N LEU A 166 10.13 -16.45 -11.48
CA LEU A 166 10.49 -15.69 -12.67
C LEU A 166 11.73 -16.30 -13.32
N ASN A 167 11.61 -16.75 -14.57
CA ASN A 167 12.77 -17.26 -15.29
C ASN A 167 13.84 -16.17 -15.46
N LYS A 168 15.08 -16.51 -15.11
CA LYS A 168 16.25 -15.67 -15.38
C LYS A 168 16.39 -15.43 -16.87
N GLN A 169 16.57 -14.17 -17.24
CA GLN A 169 16.74 -13.72 -18.62
C GLN A 169 17.62 -12.45 -18.65
N PRO A 170 18.15 -12.06 -19.84
CA PRO A 170 19.04 -10.91 -19.94
C PRO A 170 18.42 -9.61 -19.48
N ASP A 171 17.15 -9.36 -19.84
CA ASP A 171 16.41 -8.16 -19.42
C ASP A 171 14.95 -8.50 -19.09
N TYR A 172 14.32 -7.65 -18.28
CA TYR A 172 12.96 -7.87 -17.79
C TYR A 172 11.93 -6.93 -18.42
N ASN A 173 12.26 -6.25 -19.51
CA ASN A 173 11.44 -5.16 -20.06
C ASN A 173 10.06 -5.66 -20.52
N ASP A 174 10.01 -6.78 -21.24
CA ASP A 174 8.76 -7.36 -21.76
C ASP A 174 8.02 -8.26 -20.76
N VAL A 175 8.59 -8.48 -19.57
CA VAL A 175 8.00 -9.40 -18.58
C VAL A 175 6.63 -8.93 -18.10
N PRO A 176 6.45 -7.66 -17.69
CA PRO A 176 5.13 -7.18 -17.30
C PRO A 176 4.07 -7.33 -18.40
N VAL A 177 4.45 -7.22 -19.68
CA VAL A 177 3.55 -7.45 -20.82
C VAL A 177 3.09 -8.90 -20.83
N LYS A 178 4.03 -9.85 -20.80
CA LYS A 178 3.73 -11.30 -20.81
C LYS A 178 2.92 -11.74 -19.59
N LEU A 179 3.24 -11.20 -18.40
CA LEU A 179 2.50 -11.50 -17.18
C LEU A 179 1.08 -10.94 -17.22
N SER A 180 0.87 -9.79 -17.86
CA SER A 180 -0.46 -9.18 -17.98
C SER A 180 -1.47 -10.06 -18.76
N GLU A 181 -0.99 -10.94 -19.63
CA GLU A 181 -1.84 -11.87 -20.39
C GLU A 181 -2.53 -12.90 -19.47
N ASN A 182 -1.97 -13.15 -18.28
CA ASN A 182 -2.46 -14.12 -17.29
C ASN A 182 -3.10 -13.47 -16.06
N LEU A 183 -3.26 -12.15 -16.05
CA LEU A 183 -3.80 -11.38 -14.92
C LEU A 183 -5.14 -10.75 -15.32
N GLU A 184 -6.25 -11.41 -14.96
CA GLU A 184 -7.58 -10.95 -15.32
C GLU A 184 -7.89 -9.62 -14.62
N ASN A 185 -8.49 -8.67 -15.35
CA ASN A 185 -8.84 -7.34 -14.82
C ASN A 185 -7.65 -6.48 -14.36
N SER A 186 -6.41 -6.92 -14.56
CA SER A 186 -5.23 -6.09 -14.37
C SER A 186 -5.14 -5.02 -15.47
N ARG A 187 -4.82 -3.78 -15.08
CA ARG A 187 -4.51 -2.67 -16.00
C ARG A 187 -3.12 -2.09 -15.78
N PHE A 188 -2.38 -2.68 -14.85
CA PHE A 188 -1.02 -2.31 -14.53
C PHE A 188 -0.29 -3.52 -13.98
N VAL A 189 0.90 -3.78 -14.50
CA VAL A 189 1.83 -4.78 -14.02
C VAL A 189 3.18 -4.11 -13.86
N GLY A 190 3.77 -4.24 -12.69
CA GLY A 190 5.10 -3.75 -12.38
C GLY A 190 5.98 -4.87 -11.88
N LEU A 191 7.24 -4.80 -12.23
CA LEU A 191 8.29 -5.66 -11.71
C LEU A 191 9.42 -4.75 -11.21
N MET A 192 9.89 -4.96 -9.98
CA MET A 192 10.99 -4.18 -9.39
C MET A 192 11.94 -5.09 -8.62
N GLY A 193 13.24 -4.91 -8.77
CA GLY A 193 14.25 -5.62 -8.01
C GLY A 193 14.08 -5.32 -6.53
N LYS A 194 13.99 -6.35 -5.71
CA LYS A 194 13.79 -6.18 -4.27
C LYS A 194 14.98 -5.49 -3.59
N ASP A 195 16.16 -5.56 -4.22
CA ASP A 195 17.38 -4.87 -3.81
C ASP A 195 17.35 -3.35 -4.02
N LEU A 196 16.28 -2.79 -4.60
CA LEU A 196 16.07 -1.36 -4.79
C LEU A 196 15.39 -0.66 -3.60
N ASP A 197 15.42 -1.24 -2.40
CA ASP A 197 14.76 -0.69 -1.19
C ASP A 197 13.32 -0.23 -1.46
N VAL A 198 12.54 -1.12 -2.06
CA VAL A 198 11.19 -0.81 -2.54
C VAL A 198 10.22 -0.68 -1.36
N SER A 199 9.57 0.47 -1.23
CA SER A 199 8.38 0.65 -0.40
C SER A 199 7.13 0.74 -1.28
N ILE A 200 6.12 -0.06 -0.93
CA ILE A 200 4.81 -0.06 -1.58
C ILE A 200 3.76 0.30 -0.55
N ARG A 201 3.00 1.36 -0.84
CA ARG A 201 1.89 1.82 -0.01
C ARG A 201 0.63 1.99 -0.84
N SER A 202 -0.49 1.95 -0.13
CA SER A 202 -1.83 2.08 -0.70
C SER A 202 -2.50 3.32 -0.13
N ALA A 203 -3.10 4.15 -0.98
CA ALA A 203 -3.95 5.27 -0.54
C ALA A 203 -5.41 5.00 -0.90
N ASN A 204 -6.33 5.50 -0.08
CA ASN A 204 -7.78 5.36 -0.24
C ASN A 204 -8.31 3.90 -0.24
N SER A 205 -7.49 2.92 0.11
CA SER A 205 -7.87 1.50 0.18
C SER A 205 -8.39 1.09 1.56
N PHE A 206 -9.61 1.51 1.88
CA PHE A 206 -10.27 1.20 3.15
C PHE A 206 -10.70 -0.28 3.20
N GLY A 207 -10.44 -0.95 4.33
CA GLY A 207 -10.82 -2.36 4.55
C GLY A 207 -9.90 -3.40 3.88
N ARG A 208 -9.14 -3.04 2.83
CA ARG A 208 -8.08 -3.87 2.25
C ARG A 208 -6.81 -3.04 2.03
N VAL A 209 -5.94 -3.00 3.03
CA VAL A 209 -4.75 -2.13 3.06
C VAL A 209 -3.72 -2.40 1.96
N TRP A 210 -3.79 -3.55 1.29
CA TRP A 210 -2.83 -4.00 0.27
C TRP A 210 -3.16 -3.57 -1.17
N GLY A 211 -4.34 -2.97 -1.44
CA GLY A 211 -4.81 -2.68 -2.80
C GLY A 211 -4.26 -1.40 -3.44
N PRO A 212 -4.66 -1.02 -4.67
CA PRO A 212 -5.71 -1.61 -5.49
C PRO A 212 -5.22 -2.76 -6.39
N GLY A 213 -5.35 -3.99 -5.90
CA GLY A 213 -4.84 -5.20 -6.55
C GLY A 213 -4.06 -6.05 -5.57
N TRP A 214 -2.95 -6.61 -6.04
CA TRP A 214 -2.04 -7.39 -5.19
C TRP A 214 -0.59 -7.22 -5.61
N TRP A 215 0.32 -7.41 -4.67
CA TRP A 215 1.75 -7.50 -4.95
C TRP A 215 2.40 -8.50 -4.01
N ASP A 216 3.43 -9.17 -4.50
CA ASP A 216 4.18 -10.15 -3.72
C ASP A 216 5.61 -10.27 -4.24
N SER A 217 6.49 -10.89 -3.45
CA SER A 217 7.84 -11.23 -3.89
C SER A 217 7.78 -12.43 -4.85
N ILE A 218 8.59 -12.39 -5.90
CA ILE A 218 8.81 -13.48 -6.85
C ILE A 218 10.30 -13.81 -6.91
N ASP A 219 10.62 -15.10 -6.78
CA ASP A 219 12.00 -15.58 -6.87
C ASP A 219 12.43 -15.71 -8.33
N GLU A 220 13.64 -15.25 -8.65
CA GLU A 220 14.26 -15.54 -9.93
C GLU A 220 14.80 -16.98 -9.93
N VAL A 221 14.54 -17.73 -11.00
CA VAL A 221 14.92 -19.14 -11.15
C VAL A 221 15.65 -19.39 -12.47
N TYR A 222 16.58 -20.35 -12.48
CA TYR A 222 17.19 -20.83 -13.73
C TYR A 222 16.15 -21.57 -14.59
N PRO A 223 16.00 -21.22 -15.90
CA PRO A 223 14.96 -21.79 -16.76
C PRO A 223 14.92 -23.33 -16.78
N ASP A 224 16.09 -23.98 -16.86
CA ASP A 224 16.17 -25.44 -17.04
C ASP A 224 15.99 -26.24 -15.75
N SER A 225 16.46 -25.70 -14.63
CA SER A 225 16.51 -26.44 -13.36
C SER A 225 15.50 -25.98 -12.32
N LYS A 226 14.88 -24.81 -12.54
CA LYS A 226 14.01 -24.10 -11.58
C LYS A 226 14.65 -23.86 -10.20
N LYS A 227 15.98 -23.95 -10.11
CA LYS A 227 16.72 -23.55 -8.91
C LYS A 227 16.70 -22.04 -8.79
N GLN A 228 16.49 -21.54 -7.57
CA GLN A 228 16.59 -20.12 -7.25
C GLN A 228 17.99 -19.59 -7.57
N THR A 229 18.06 -18.39 -8.14
CA THR A 229 19.33 -17.69 -8.41
C THR A 229 19.82 -16.88 -7.21
N GLY A 230 18.91 -16.61 -6.27
CA GLY A 230 19.10 -15.70 -5.13
C GLY A 230 18.62 -14.28 -5.39
N LYS A 231 18.31 -13.91 -6.65
CA LYS A 231 17.68 -12.62 -6.97
C LYS A 231 16.17 -12.70 -6.73
N GLN A 232 15.60 -11.65 -6.15
CA GLN A 232 14.16 -11.51 -5.93
C GLN A 232 13.66 -10.23 -6.56
N PHE A 233 12.43 -10.29 -7.07
CA PHE A 233 11.69 -9.13 -7.53
C PHE A 233 10.41 -8.99 -6.71
N ILE A 234 9.80 -7.82 -6.79
CA ILE A 234 8.42 -7.59 -6.38
C ILE A 234 7.59 -7.49 -7.66
N LEU A 235 6.63 -8.40 -7.79
CA LEU A 235 5.58 -8.33 -8.80
C LEU A 235 4.40 -7.57 -8.19
N ILE A 236 3.91 -6.57 -8.90
CA ILE A 236 2.71 -5.82 -8.54
C ILE A 236 1.72 -5.84 -9.69
N SER A 237 0.45 -6.10 -9.38
CA SER A 237 -0.66 -6.01 -10.31
C SER A 237 -1.70 -5.03 -9.78
N GLY A 238 -2.00 -4.01 -10.59
CA GLY A 238 -3.01 -3.01 -10.34
C GLY A 238 -4.34 -3.40 -10.99
N PHE A 239 -5.39 -3.53 -10.18
CA PHE A 239 -6.75 -3.79 -10.66
C PHE A 239 -7.28 -2.60 -11.47
N LYS A 240 -8.05 -2.86 -12.53
CA LYS A 240 -8.62 -1.85 -13.44
C LYS A 240 -9.21 -0.60 -12.78
#